data_AF-A0A941CQX6-F1
#
_entry.id   AF-A0A941CQX6-F1
#
_cell.length_a   1.000
_cell.length_b   1.000
_cell.length_c   1.000
_cell.angle_alpha   90.00
_cell.angle_beta   90.00
_cell.angle_gamma   90.00
#
_symmetry.space_group_name_H-M   'P 1'
#
loop_
_entity.id
_entity.type
_entity.pdbx_description
1 polymer ?
#
loop_
_entity_poly.entity_id
_entity_poly.type
_entity_poly.pdbx_seq_one_letter_code
_entity_poly.pdbx_strand_id
1 'polypeptide(L)'
;MWVRSQNGEHILNVEHFRSLPLDNGEVNILAKLPRDTVILGTYSKDQGEGIMRDLWHIVGLDQPYRTNYYTMPPRWEEEEE
;
A
#
# COMPACT_ATOMS: atom_id res chain seq x y z
N MET A 1 -5.74 7.04 -6.90
CA MET A 1 -6.37 6.16 -5.89
C MET A 1 -6.19 6.80 -4.53
N TRP A 2 -7.10 6.59 -3.58
CA TRP A 2 -6.89 7.09 -2.22
C TRP A 2 -6.46 5.95 -1.30
N VAL A 3 -5.28 6.08 -0.71
CA VAL A 3 -4.75 5.08 0.23
C VAL A 3 -4.82 5.65 1.63
N ARG A 4 -5.45 4.92 2.55
CA ARG A 4 -5.48 5.24 3.96
C ARG A 4 -4.30 4.53 4.65
N SER A 5 -3.54 5.27 5.46
CA SER A 5 -2.46 4.73 6.30
C SER A 5 -3.00 3.68 7.27
N GLN A 6 -2.12 2.81 7.77
CA GLN A 6 -2.48 1.73 8.72
C GLN A 6 -3.20 2.28 9.96
N ASN A 7 -2.74 3.40 10.51
CA ASN A 7 -3.34 4.06 11.68
C ASN A 7 -4.61 4.88 11.37
N GLY A 8 -5.03 4.96 10.10
CA GLY A 8 -6.22 5.68 9.67
C GLY A 8 -6.10 7.21 9.65
N GLU A 9 -4.99 7.78 10.11
CA GLU A 9 -4.81 9.23 10.28
C GLU A 9 -4.59 9.97 8.96
N HIS A 10 -4.04 9.28 7.96
CA HIS A 10 -3.67 9.88 6.69
C HIS A 10 -4.40 9.22 5.53
N ILE A 11 -4.93 10.04 4.62
CA ILE A 11 -5.46 9.60 3.34
C ILE A 11 -4.64 10.28 2.24
N LEU A 12 -3.97 9.48 1.43
CA LEU A 12 -3.02 9.91 0.43
C LEU A 12 -3.61 9.70 -0.97
N ASN A 13 -3.52 10.71 -1.84
CA ASN A 13 -3.82 10.53 -3.26
C ASN A 13 -2.60 9.95 -3.97
N VAL A 14 -2.68 8.67 -4.30
CA VAL A 14 -1.61 7.88 -4.91
C VAL A 14 -1.84 7.76 -6.41
N GLU A 15 -0.81 8.09 -7.19
CA GLU A 15 -0.77 7.95 -8.65
C GLU A 15 -0.29 6.57 -9.06
N HIS A 16 0.80 6.09 -8.43
CA HIS A 16 1.42 4.80 -8.73
C HIS A 16 1.96 4.16 -7.46
N PHE A 17 2.15 2.84 -7.48
CA PHE A 17 2.81 2.09 -6.43
C PHE A 17 3.85 1.14 -6.99
N ARG A 18 4.86 0.83 -6.18
CA ARG A 18 5.87 -0.19 -6.48
C ARG A 18 6.33 -0.85 -5.19
N SER A 19 6.72 -2.12 -5.28
CA SER A 19 7.45 -2.80 -4.21
C SER A 19 8.96 -2.61 -4.39
N LEU A 20 9.68 -2.48 -3.27
CA LEU A 20 11.14 -2.47 -3.23
C LEU A 20 11.61 -3.53 -2.21
N PRO A 21 12.18 -4.66 -2.66
CA PRO A 21 12.76 -5.65 -1.77
C PRO A 21 13.95 -5.07 -0.98
N LEU A 22 14.08 -5.51 0.26
CA LEU A 22 15.18 -5.18 1.17
C LEU A 22 16.07 -6.40 1.42
N ASP A 23 17.32 -6.17 1.82
CA ASP A 23 18.31 -7.24 2.05
C ASP A 23 17.95 -8.15 3.24
N ASN A 24 17.08 -7.69 4.13
CA ASN A 24 16.62 -8.44 5.31
C ASN A 24 15.41 -9.36 5.02
N GLY A 25 14.97 -9.48 3.77
CA GLY A 25 13.81 -10.30 3.39
C GLY A 25 12.47 -9.59 3.53
N GLU A 26 12.46 -8.32 3.93
CA GLU A 26 11.28 -7.45 3.89
C GLU A 26 11.11 -6.76 2.54
N VAL A 27 9.95 -6.17 2.33
CA VAL A 27 9.58 -5.41 1.14
C VAL A 27 8.94 -4.10 1.56
N ASN A 28 9.48 -3.00 1.05
CA ASN A 28 8.86 -1.68 1.14
C ASN A 28 7.79 -1.52 0.07
N ILE A 29 6.59 -1.10 0.47
CA ILE A 29 5.55 -0.66 -0.46
C ILE A 29 5.68 0.86 -0.60
N LEU A 30 6.03 1.31 -1.80
CA LEU A 30 6.23 2.71 -2.13
C LEU A 30 5.01 3.26 -2.87
N ALA A 31 4.59 4.47 -2.52
CA ALA A 31 3.56 5.22 -3.24
C ALA A 31 4.14 6.49 -3.87
N LYS A 32 3.86 6.69 -5.16
CA LYS A 32 4.06 7.94 -5.86
C LYS A 32 2.85 8.84 -5.62
N LEU A 33 3.09 9.95 -4.95
CA LEU A 33 2.15 11.06 -4.80
C LEU A 33 2.44 12.12 -5.89
N PRO A 34 1.54 13.09 -6.11
CA PRO A 34 1.72 14.13 -7.13
C PRO A 34 3.03 14.94 -7.00
N ARG A 35 3.58 15.05 -5.78
CA ARG A 35 4.80 15.84 -5.51
C ARG A 35 5.93 15.07 -4.87
N ASP A 36 5.70 13.85 -4.40
CA ASP A 36 6.67 13.11 -3.61
C ASP A 36 6.51 11.60 -3.78
N THR A 37 7.44 10.82 -3.25
CA THR A 37 7.36 9.37 -3.14
C THR A 37 7.56 8.99 -1.68
N VAL A 38 6.60 8.27 -1.11
CA VAL A 38 6.62 7.88 0.31
C VAL A 38 6.62 6.37 0.45
N ILE A 39 7.11 5.88 1.60
CA ILE A 39 6.93 4.49 2.01
C ILE A 39 5.57 4.39 2.70
N LEU A 40 4.68 3.54 2.20
CA LEU A 40 3.37 3.27 2.81
C LEU A 40 3.46 2.26 3.94
N GLY A 41 4.42 1.34 3.87
CA GLY A 41 4.69 0.34 4.90
C GLY A 41 5.82 -0.60 4.50
N THR A 42 6.37 -1.28 5.49
CA THR A 42 7.42 -2.29 5.36
C THR A 42 6.85 -3.62 5.84
N TYR A 43 6.88 -4.64 4.99
CA TYR A 43 6.20 -5.92 5.25
C TYR A 43 7.12 -7.09 4.98
N SER A 44 6.79 -8.26 5.50
CA SER A 44 7.39 -9.52 5.02
C SER A 44 7.14 -9.67 3.52
N LYS A 45 8.00 -10.42 2.83
CA LYS A 45 7.87 -10.64 1.39
C LYS A 45 6.49 -11.14 0.98
N ASP A 46 5.97 -12.17 1.65
CA ASP A 46 4.68 -12.79 1.33
C ASP A 46 3.52 -11.81 1.54
N GLN A 47 3.56 -11.03 2.63
CA GLN A 47 2.54 -10.03 2.91
C GLN A 47 2.60 -8.87 1.89
N GLY A 48 3.81 -8.41 1.55
CA GLY A 48 4.02 -7.38 0.54
C GLY A 48 3.52 -7.78 -0.85
N GLU A 49 3.73 -9.04 -1.26
CA GLU A 49 3.17 -9.58 -2.51
C GLU A 49 1.63 -9.60 -2.51
N GLY A 50 1.01 -9.98 -1.38
CA GLY A 50 -0.43 -9.92 -1.19
C GLY A 50 -1.00 -8.51 -1.33
N ILE A 51 -0.38 -7.54 -0.65
CA ILE A 51 -0.75 -6.11 -0.71
C ILE A 51 -0.65 -5.59 -2.14
N MET A 52 0.44 -5.88 -2.85
CA MET A 52 0.63 -5.43 -4.23
C MET A 52 -0.44 -6.00 -5.16
N ARG A 53 -0.80 -7.28 -5.00
CA ARG A 53 -1.87 -7.92 -5.79
C ARG A 53 -3.20 -7.20 -5.61
N ASP A 54 -3.54 -6.84 -4.38
CA ASP A 54 -4.79 -6.15 -4.06
C ASP A 54 -4.78 -4.71 -4.61
N LEU A 55 -3.67 -3.98 -4.44
CA LEU A 55 -3.49 -2.65 -5.01
C LEU A 55 -3.65 -2.66 -6.55
N TRP A 56 -3.03 -3.63 -7.24
CA TRP A 56 -3.18 -3.81 -8.69
C TRP A 56 -4.62 -4.10 -9.09
N HIS A 57 -5.32 -4.95 -8.34
CA HIS A 57 -6.72 -5.26 -8.60
C HIS A 57 -7.59 -4.01 -8.53
N ILE A 58 -7.37 -3.16 -7.52
CA ILE A 58 -8.16 -1.94 -7.29
C ILE A 58 -7.88 -0.88 -8.37
N VAL A 59 -6.66 -0.78 -8.90
CA VAL A 59 -6.36 0.09 -10.06
C VAL A 59 -7.07 -0.41 -11.33
N GLY A 60 -7.12 -1.73 -11.53
CA GLY A 60 -7.76 -2.33 -12.69
C GLY A 60 -9.29 -2.25 -12.69
N LEU A 61 -9.91 -1.96 -11.54
CA LEU A 61 -11.35 -1.71 -11.44
C LEU A 61 -11.65 -0.29 -11.96
N ASP A 62 -11.86 -0.19 -13.28
CA ASP A 62 -12.26 1.00 -14.03
C ASP A 62 -13.68 1.49 -13.62
N GLN A 63 -13.82 1.97 -12.38
CA GLN A 63 -15.06 2.54 -11.86
C GLN A 63 -14.92 4.05 -11.71
N PRO A 64 -15.36 4.85 -12.71
CA PRO A 64 -15.13 6.29 -12.76
C PRO A 64 -15.83 7.12 -11.67
N TYR A 65 -16.69 6.51 -10.84
CA TYR A 65 -17.49 7.21 -9.83
C TYR A 65 -17.25 6.76 -8.39
N ARG A 66 -16.39 5.76 -8.16
CA ARG A 66 -15.99 5.37 -6.80
C ARG A 66 -14.56 5.80 -6.57
N THR A 67 -14.40 6.68 -5.59
CA THR A 67 -13.12 6.89 -4.93
C THR A 67 -12.68 5.54 -4.37
N ASN A 68 -11.82 4.84 -5.09
CA ASN A 68 -11.27 3.57 -4.64
C ASN A 68 -10.37 3.85 -3.43
N TYR A 69 -10.84 3.45 -2.25
CA TYR A 69 -10.11 3.52 -1.00
C TYR A 69 -9.43 2.17 -0.76
N TYR A 70 -8.11 2.18 -0.59
CA TYR A 70 -7.38 1.05 -0.07
C TYR A 70 -6.89 1.39 1.33
N THR A 71 -7.10 0.49 2.29
CA THR A 71 -6.54 0.64 3.64
C THR A 71 -5.35 -0.28 3.74
N MET A 72 -4.18 0.28 4.06
CA MET A 72 -2.98 -0.53 4.28
C MET A 72 -3.23 -1.49 5.45
N PRO A 73 -3.04 -2.81 5.28
CA PRO A 73 -3.24 -3.76 6.37
C PRO A 73 -2.15 -3.59 7.43
N PRO A 74 -2.42 -3.96 8.70
CA PRO A 74 -1.41 -4.01 9.75
C PRO A 74 -0.31 -5.02 9.38
N ARG A 75 0.89 -4.86 9.94
CA ARG A 75 1.95 -5.87 9.79
C ARG A 75 1.51 -7.11 10.57
N TRP A 76 1.71 -8.32 10.04
CA TRP A 76 1.27 -9.54 10.73
C TRP A 76 1.87 -9.73 12.12
N GLU A 77 3.08 -9.20 12.37
CA GLU A 77 3.73 -9.23 13.68
C GLU A 77 3.07 -8.31 14.72
N GLU A 78 2.18 -7.39 14.30
CA GLU A 78 1.49 -6.45 15.19
C GLU A 78 0.07 -6.92 15.59
N GLU A 79 -0.42 -8.05 15.06
CA GLU A 79 -1.73 -8.62 15.42
C GLU A 79 -1.71 -9.49 16.69
N GLU A 80 -0.55 -9.70 17.33
CA GLU A 80 -0.39 -10.55 18.54
C GLU A 80 -0.49 -9.81 19.90
N GLU A 81 -0.84 -8.51 19.96
CA GLU A 81 -1.06 -7.78 21.22
C GLU A 81 -2.52 -7.68 21.69
#